data_AF-A0AB72Z5D9-F1
#
_entry.id   AF-A0AB72Z5D9-F1
#
_cell.length_a   1.000
_cell.length_b   1.000
_cell.length_c   1.000
_cell.angle_alpha   90.00
_cell.angle_beta   90.00
_cell.angle_gamma   90.00
#
_symmetry.space_group_name_H-M   'P 1'
#
loop_
_entity.id
_entity.type
_entity.pdbx_description
1 polymer ?
#
loop_
_entity_poly.entity_id
_entity_poly.type
_entity_poly.pdbx_seq_one_letter_code
_entity_poly.pdbx_strand_id
1 'polypeptide(L)'
;MFSNIKKGKDKAKSDNATKAAEEASEADFSKPKHYLDDALKQQGLDKVPEKLKQKWEQGDYNYEVRVHPGDPKYTDAKTIYRVSRKAKPVQGKQGSGVEYMDKNGKWWHQSELREFNGDGTLNPLFNQDAAKNTHIPTD
;
A
#
# COMPACT_ATOMS: atom_id res chain seq x y z
N MET A 1 -52.43 39.31 33.46
CA MET A 1 -51.62 40.31 34.17
C MET A 1 -50.15 39.94 34.00
N PHE A 2 -49.37 40.91 33.49
CA PHE A 2 -47.89 41.05 33.43
C PHE A 2 -47.03 40.07 32.59
N SER A 3 -46.75 40.52 31.35
CA SER A 3 -45.46 40.75 30.66
C SER A 3 -44.16 40.64 31.53
N ASN A 4 -42.91 40.47 31.08
CA ASN A 4 -42.15 40.66 29.81
C ASN A 4 -40.64 40.29 30.15
N ILE A 5 -39.77 39.74 29.27
CA ILE A 5 -38.64 40.40 28.52
C ILE A 5 -37.48 39.35 28.36
N LYS A 6 -37.07 38.96 27.12
CA LYS A 6 -35.86 39.37 26.34
C LYS A 6 -34.52 39.14 27.10
N LYS A 7 -33.43 38.58 26.57
CA LYS A 7 -32.80 38.64 25.22
C LYS A 7 -31.52 37.76 25.26
N GLY A 8 -31.14 37.12 24.17
CA GLY A 8 -29.82 36.47 24.05
C GLY A 8 -29.60 35.86 22.68
N LYS A 9 -29.08 36.67 21.75
CA LYS A 9 -28.51 36.26 20.46
C LYS A 9 -27.13 35.65 20.77
N ASP A 10 -26.76 34.53 20.16
CA ASP A 10 -25.42 34.34 19.62
C ASP A 10 -25.38 33.32 18.48
N LYS A 11 -24.54 33.65 17.51
CA LYS A 11 -24.28 33.03 16.20
C LYS A 11 -23.17 31.99 16.36
N ALA A 12 -23.33 30.80 15.79
CA ALA A 12 -22.24 29.98 15.19
C ALA A 12 -22.90 28.79 14.48
N LYS A 13 -23.09 28.82 13.15
CA LYS A 13 -22.16 28.29 12.14
C LYS A 13 -21.56 26.93 12.51
N SER A 14 -22.17 25.87 11.98
CA SER A 14 -21.51 24.59 11.70
C SER A 14 -22.23 23.88 10.55
N ASP A 15 -22.30 24.56 9.41
CA ASP A 15 -22.53 23.90 8.12
C ASP A 15 -21.20 23.29 7.66
N ASN A 16 -20.68 22.24 8.31
CA ASN A 16 -19.63 21.39 7.72
C ASN A 16 -19.33 20.10 8.51
N ALA A 17 -20.32 19.28 8.83
CA ALA A 17 -20.07 17.98 9.47
C ALA A 17 -20.64 16.77 8.70
N THR A 18 -21.25 17.00 7.53
CA THR A 18 -21.98 15.96 6.78
C THR A 18 -21.41 15.67 5.39
N LYS A 19 -20.20 16.15 5.07
CA LYS A 19 -19.53 15.90 3.79
C LYS A 19 -18.10 15.37 3.95
N ALA A 20 -17.93 14.39 4.83
CA ALA A 20 -16.67 13.64 4.98
C ALA A 20 -16.88 12.13 5.21
N ALA A 21 -18.13 11.66 5.14
CA ALA A 21 -18.51 10.26 5.40
C ALA A 21 -19.09 9.55 4.16
N GLU A 22 -18.88 10.12 2.97
CA GLU A 22 -19.37 9.58 1.70
C GLU A 22 -18.19 9.33 0.75
N GLU A 23 -17.23 8.51 1.19
CA GLU A 23 -16.33 7.73 0.34
C GLU A 23 -15.56 6.71 1.21
N ALA A 24 -16.26 6.01 2.11
CA ALA A 24 -15.73 4.75 2.62
C ALA A 24 -15.98 3.68 1.54
N SER A 25 -15.24 3.77 0.43
CA SER A 25 -15.14 2.66 -0.51
C SER A 25 -14.62 1.47 0.29
N GLU A 26 -15.35 0.36 0.27
CA GLU A 26 -14.90 -0.91 0.83
C GLU A 26 -13.46 -1.17 0.37
N ALA A 27 -12.58 -1.49 1.31
CA ALA A 27 -11.16 -1.65 1.07
C ALA A 27 -10.92 -2.67 -0.06
N ASP A 28 -10.46 -2.19 -1.21
CA ASP A 28 -10.21 -3.03 -2.37
C ASP A 28 -8.79 -3.60 -2.31
N PHE A 29 -8.63 -4.69 -1.56
CA PHE A 29 -7.36 -5.42 -1.43
C PHE A 29 -6.87 -6.06 -2.74
N SER A 30 -7.65 -6.00 -3.83
CA SER A 30 -7.17 -6.38 -5.16
C SER A 30 -6.30 -5.29 -5.79
N LYS A 31 -6.31 -4.06 -5.25
CA LYS A 31 -5.56 -2.93 -5.80
C LYS A 31 -4.30 -2.64 -4.98
N PRO A 32 -3.11 -2.63 -5.60
CA PRO A 32 -1.87 -2.27 -4.90
C PRO A 32 -1.91 -0.87 -4.26
N LYS A 33 -2.64 0.06 -4.89
CA LYS A 33 -2.80 1.43 -4.38
C LYS A 33 -3.40 1.47 -2.97
N HIS A 34 -4.33 0.55 -2.65
CA HIS A 34 -4.88 0.44 -1.30
C HIS A 34 -3.79 0.29 -0.24
N TYR A 35 -2.80 -0.58 -0.49
CA TYR A 35 -1.69 -0.80 0.44
C TYR A 35 -0.77 0.42 0.55
N LEU A 36 -0.56 1.17 -0.53
CA LEU A 36 0.21 2.41 -0.49
C LEU A 36 -0.51 3.48 0.34
N ASP A 37 -1.81 3.66 0.13
CA ASP A 37 -2.64 4.62 0.87
C ASP A 37 -2.67 4.28 2.37
N ASP A 38 -2.81 3.00 2.73
CA ASP A 38 -2.71 2.52 4.11
C ASP A 38 -1.32 2.79 4.72
N ALA A 39 -0.26 2.57 3.94
CA ALA A 39 1.10 2.83 4.40
C ALA A 39 1.34 4.33 4.69
N LEU A 40 0.82 5.22 3.84
CA LEU A 40 0.87 6.66 4.04
C LEU A 40 0.06 7.09 5.27
N LYS A 41 -1.17 6.59 5.40
CA LYS A 41 -2.06 6.86 6.53
C LYS A 41 -1.43 6.44 7.86
N GLN A 42 -0.79 5.27 7.90
CA GLN A 42 -0.09 4.79 9.10
C GLN A 42 1.10 5.68 9.50
N GLN A 43 1.70 6.40 8.56
CA GLN A 43 2.79 7.35 8.82
C GLN A 43 2.31 8.81 8.95
N GLY A 44 1.01 9.08 8.84
CA GLY A 44 0.46 10.44 8.85
C GLY A 44 0.94 11.29 7.68
N LEU A 45 1.14 10.68 6.50
CA LEU A 45 1.63 11.33 5.29
C LEU A 45 0.48 11.56 4.31
N ASP A 46 0.35 12.78 3.79
CA ASP A 46 -0.66 13.12 2.77
C ASP A 46 -0.16 12.90 1.34
N LYS A 47 1.16 12.73 1.17
CA LYS A 47 1.83 12.60 -0.13
C LYS A 47 2.88 11.51 -0.08
N VAL A 48 3.10 10.84 -1.20
CA VAL A 48 4.14 9.82 -1.34
C VAL A 48 5.52 10.47 -1.24
N PRO A 49 6.36 10.13 -0.24
CA PRO A 49 7.73 10.65 -0.15
C PRO A 49 8.66 9.88 -1.10
N GLU A 50 9.83 10.43 -1.44
CA GLU A 50 10.81 9.77 -2.33
C GLU A 50 11.33 8.43 -1.76
N LYS A 51 11.26 8.26 -0.45
CA LYS A 51 11.59 7.02 0.25
C LYS A 51 10.53 6.77 1.31
N LEU A 52 9.89 5.61 1.22
CA LEU A 52 8.95 5.12 2.22
C LEU A 52 9.29 3.67 2.52
N LYS A 53 9.12 3.29 3.78
CA LYS A 53 9.10 1.89 4.19
C LYS A 53 8.12 1.77 5.35
N GLN A 54 7.01 1.08 5.12
CA GLN A 54 6.02 0.78 6.15
C GLN A 54 5.83 -0.72 6.24
N LYS A 55 5.81 -1.23 7.47
CA LYS A 55 5.57 -2.65 7.78
C LYS A 55 4.42 -2.76 8.75
N TRP A 56 3.55 -3.74 8.54
CA TRP A 56 2.47 -4.04 9.47
C TRP A 56 2.04 -5.49 9.35
N GLU A 57 1.36 -5.98 10.38
CA GLU A 57 0.71 -7.28 10.36
C GLU A 57 -0.77 -7.12 10.08
N GLN A 58 -1.31 -7.98 9.22
CA GLN A 58 -2.74 -8.05 8.95
C GLN A 58 -3.13 -9.48 8.57
N GLY A 59 -4.06 -10.05 9.32
CA GLY A 59 -4.40 -11.48 9.21
C GLY A 59 -3.16 -12.36 9.39
N ASP A 60 -2.96 -13.30 8.47
CA ASP A 60 -1.87 -14.28 8.49
C ASP A 60 -0.58 -13.80 7.83
N TYR A 61 -0.47 -12.51 7.50
CA TYR A 61 0.65 -11.97 6.74
C TYR A 61 1.32 -10.78 7.43
N ASN A 62 2.62 -10.68 7.21
CA ASN A 62 3.42 -9.48 7.40
C ASN A 62 3.50 -8.76 6.06
N TYR A 63 2.99 -7.54 6.00
CA TYR A 63 3.04 -6.68 4.82
C TYR A 63 4.20 -5.69 4.91
N GLU A 64 4.79 -5.35 3.77
CA GLU A 64 5.73 -4.25 3.61
C GLU A 64 5.40 -3.49 2.32
N VAL A 65 5.23 -2.17 2.43
CA VAL A 65 5.22 -1.24 1.30
C VAL A 65 6.49 -0.43 1.32
N ARG A 66 7.16 -0.36 0.17
CA ARG A 66 8.37 0.44 -0.01
C ARG A 66 8.29 1.31 -1.23
N VAL A 67 8.64 2.58 -1.05
CA VAL A 67 8.85 3.54 -2.14
C VAL A 67 10.35 3.76 -2.29
N HIS A 68 10.85 3.66 -3.52
CA HIS A 68 12.25 3.87 -3.86
C HIS A 68 12.41 4.32 -5.31
N PRO A 69 13.59 4.86 -5.72
CA PRO A 69 13.86 5.16 -7.11
C PRO A 69 13.62 3.95 -8.02
N GLY A 70 13.07 4.19 -9.20
CA GLY A 70 12.92 3.17 -10.23
C GLY A 70 14.28 2.65 -10.68
N ASP A 71 14.36 1.35 -10.96
CA ASP A 71 15.51 0.75 -11.63
C ASP A 71 15.30 0.88 -13.15
N PRO A 72 16.16 1.62 -13.88
CA PRO A 72 16.05 1.80 -15.33
C PRO A 72 16.02 0.49 -16.12
N LYS A 73 16.47 -0.64 -15.55
CA LYS A 73 16.35 -1.97 -16.16
C LYS A 73 14.89 -2.41 -16.29
N TYR A 74 14.00 -1.96 -15.41
CA TYR A 74 12.63 -2.46 -15.29
C TYR A 74 11.56 -1.39 -15.50
N THR A 75 11.87 -0.11 -15.31
CA THR A 75 10.91 1.00 -15.38
C THR A 75 11.60 2.33 -15.71
N ASP A 76 10.89 3.23 -16.38
CA ASP A 76 11.27 4.62 -16.63
C ASP A 76 10.76 5.58 -15.55
N ALA A 77 9.92 5.11 -14.62
CA ALA A 77 9.41 5.90 -13.52
C ALA A 77 10.55 6.36 -12.59
N LYS A 78 10.57 7.66 -12.26
CA LYS A 78 11.55 8.24 -11.30
C LYS A 78 11.47 7.53 -9.95
N THR A 79 10.24 7.28 -9.49
CA THR A 79 9.95 6.65 -8.21
C THR A 79 8.89 5.58 -8.42
N ILE A 80 9.11 4.44 -7.77
CA ILE A 80 8.17 3.33 -7.75
C ILE A 80 7.88 2.93 -6.32
N TYR A 81 6.78 2.22 -6.13
CA TYR A 81 6.51 1.45 -4.94
C TYR A 81 6.34 -0.02 -5.24
N ARG A 82 6.58 -0.84 -4.21
CA ARG A 82 6.33 -2.27 -4.22
C ARG A 82 5.55 -2.66 -2.99
N VAL A 83 4.57 -3.54 -3.17
CA VAL A 83 3.83 -4.17 -2.08
C VAL A 83 4.36 -5.59 -1.95
N SER A 84 4.75 -5.98 -0.74
CA SER A 84 5.19 -7.33 -0.45
C SER A 84 4.47 -7.90 0.76
N ARG A 85 4.35 -9.22 0.80
CA ARG A 85 3.83 -9.94 1.95
C ARG A 85 4.65 -11.20 2.23
N LYS A 86 4.63 -11.63 3.48
CA LYS A 86 5.19 -12.90 3.94
C LYS A 86 4.26 -13.52 4.97
N ALA A 87 3.90 -14.79 4.78
CA ALA A 87 3.08 -15.50 5.76
C ALA A 87 3.76 -15.48 7.14
N LYS A 88 2.98 -15.34 8.20
CA LYS A 88 3.49 -15.41 9.56
C LYS A 88 4.17 -16.76 9.80
N PRO A 89 5.31 -16.79 10.50
CA PRO A 89 5.98 -18.06 10.80
C PRO A 89 5.05 -18.99 11.57
N VAL A 90 4.89 -20.22 11.07
CA VAL A 90 4.20 -21.29 11.79
C VAL A 90 5.26 -22.21 12.38
N GLN A 91 5.22 -22.43 13.70
CA GLN A 91 6.19 -23.26 14.39
C GLN A 91 6.25 -24.67 13.78
N GLY A 92 7.46 -25.14 13.49
CA GLY A 92 7.69 -26.46 12.88
C GLY A 92 7.40 -26.54 11.37
N LYS A 93 7.06 -25.43 10.70
CA LYS A 93 6.91 -25.37 9.24
C LYS A 93 7.97 -24.47 8.61
N GLN A 94 8.44 -24.86 7.43
CA GLN A 94 9.27 -24.00 6.60
C GLN A 94 8.47 -22.76 6.17
N GLY A 95 9.12 -21.60 6.17
CA GLY A 95 8.48 -20.35 5.73
C GLY A 95 8.14 -20.36 4.24
N SER A 96 7.05 -19.68 3.87
CA SER A 96 6.51 -19.64 2.50
C SER A 96 7.27 -18.71 1.53
N GLY A 97 8.32 -18.02 1.99
CA GLY A 97 8.99 -16.99 1.21
C GLY A 97 8.23 -15.65 1.15
N VAL A 98 8.73 -14.73 0.33
CA VAL A 98 8.16 -13.39 0.11
C VAL A 98 7.40 -13.38 -1.21
N GLU A 99 6.23 -12.79 -1.21
CA GLU A 99 5.45 -12.52 -2.42
C GLU A 99 5.39 -11.02 -2.68
N TYR A 100 5.29 -10.63 -3.95
CA TYR A 100 5.09 -9.24 -4.37
C TYR A 100 3.82 -9.12 -5.20
N MET A 101 3.06 -8.05 -4.95
CA MET A 101 1.87 -7.74 -5.73
C MET A 101 2.26 -6.97 -6.99
N ASP A 102 1.68 -7.35 -8.12
CA ASP A 102 1.78 -6.59 -9.36
C ASP A 102 0.70 -5.51 -9.46
N LYS A 103 0.83 -4.62 -10.45
CA LYS A 103 -0.12 -3.53 -10.73
C LYS A 103 -1.58 -3.97 -10.92
N ASN A 104 -1.84 -5.25 -11.20
CA ASN A 104 -3.17 -5.82 -11.43
C ASN A 104 -3.70 -6.57 -10.20
N GLY A 105 -2.98 -6.58 -9.08
CA GLY A 105 -3.39 -7.26 -7.85
C GLY A 105 -2.98 -8.72 -7.75
N LYS A 106 -2.22 -9.25 -8.70
CA LYS A 106 -1.74 -10.63 -8.63
C LYS A 106 -0.48 -10.71 -7.78
N TRP A 107 -0.41 -11.73 -6.93
CA TRP A 107 0.75 -12.04 -6.10
C TRP A 107 1.69 -13.01 -6.81
N TRP A 108 2.98 -12.70 -6.76
CA TRP A 108 4.05 -13.46 -7.39
C TRP A 108 5.12 -13.81 -6.35
N HIS A 109 5.55 -15.06 -6.31
CA HIS A 109 6.60 -15.45 -5.38
C HIS A 109 7.95 -14.86 -5.83
N GLN A 110 8.80 -14.46 -4.88
CA GLN A 110 10.09 -13.81 -5.20
C GLN A 110 10.97 -14.66 -6.12
N SER A 111 10.87 -15.99 -6.05
CA SER A 111 11.61 -16.89 -6.94
C SER A 111 11.19 -16.74 -8.40
N GLU A 112 10.00 -16.27 -8.72
CA GLU A 112 9.56 -16.06 -10.11
C GLU A 112 10.04 -14.71 -10.66
N LEU A 113 10.50 -13.80 -9.80
CA LEU A 113 10.84 -12.43 -10.18
C LEU A 113 12.35 -12.22 -10.40
N ARG A 114 13.17 -13.19 -10.03
CA ARG A 114 14.64 -13.12 -10.15
C ARG A 114 15.11 -13.83 -11.40
N GLU A 115 15.77 -13.11 -12.30
CA GLU A 115 16.31 -13.65 -13.56
C GLU A 115 17.41 -14.69 -13.32
N PHE A 116 18.23 -14.50 -12.28
CA PHE A 116 19.34 -15.38 -11.92
C PHE A 116 19.15 -15.97 -10.53
N ASN A 117 19.54 -17.22 -10.38
CA ASN A 117 19.66 -17.91 -9.10
C ASN A 117 20.80 -17.32 -8.25
N GLY A 118 20.93 -17.74 -7.00
CA GLY A 118 21.99 -17.25 -6.11
C GLY A 118 23.41 -17.59 -6.59
N ASP A 119 23.54 -18.63 -7.40
CA ASP A 119 24.78 -19.10 -8.02
C ASP A 119 25.05 -18.48 -9.41
N GLY A 120 24.21 -17.54 -9.86
CA GLY A 120 24.34 -16.89 -11.16
C GLY A 120 23.77 -17.66 -12.35
N THR A 121 23.23 -18.87 -12.16
CA THR A 121 22.55 -19.61 -13.22
C THR A 121 21.21 -18.96 -13.59
N LEU A 122 20.77 -19.12 -14.84
CA LEU A 122 19.44 -18.66 -15.26
C LEU A 122 18.35 -19.38 -14.48
N ASN A 123 17.37 -18.62 -14.02
CA ASN A 123 16.23 -19.17 -13.31
C ASN A 123 15.14 -19.62 -14.30
N PRO A 124 14.80 -20.91 -14.38
CA PRO A 124 13.76 -21.40 -15.30
C PRO A 124 12.35 -20.94 -14.92
N LEU A 125 12.15 -20.43 -13.70
CA LEU A 125 10.87 -19.88 -13.23
C LEU A 125 10.75 -18.37 -13.46
N PHE A 126 11.76 -17.74 -14.07
CA PHE A 126 11.76 -16.30 -14.23
C PHE A 126 10.61 -15.83 -15.13
N ASN A 127 9.78 -14.95 -14.58
CA ASN A 127 8.71 -14.26 -15.28
C ASN A 127 9.04 -12.78 -15.42
N GLN A 128 9.48 -12.40 -16.62
CA GLN A 128 9.92 -11.04 -16.93
C GLN A 128 8.79 -10.01 -16.78
N ASP A 129 7.56 -10.36 -17.16
CA ASP A 129 6.41 -9.46 -17.07
C ASP A 129 6.00 -9.23 -15.63
N ALA A 130 5.99 -10.27 -14.79
CA ALA A 130 5.75 -10.15 -13.37
C ALA A 130 6.85 -9.30 -12.69
N ALA A 131 8.11 -9.52 -13.05
CA ALA A 131 9.22 -8.74 -12.54
C ALA A 131 9.02 -7.24 -12.84
N LYS A 132 8.66 -6.88 -14.07
CA LYS A 132 8.35 -5.49 -14.43
C LYS A 132 7.11 -4.96 -13.72
N ASN A 133 5.99 -5.70 -13.75
CA ASN A 133 4.70 -5.22 -13.24
C ASN A 133 4.64 -5.09 -11.70
N THR A 134 5.58 -5.68 -10.96
CA THR A 134 5.73 -5.48 -9.51
C THR A 134 6.50 -4.20 -9.14
N HIS A 135 7.02 -3.45 -10.12
CA HIS A 135 7.61 -2.12 -9.95
C HIS A 135 6.57 -1.06 -10.34
N ILE A 136 5.72 -0.66 -9.39
CA ILE A 136 4.52 0.15 -9.67
C ILE A 136 4.88 1.64 -9.53
N PRO A 137 4.64 2.50 -10.54
CA PRO A 137 4.87 3.93 -10.43
C PRO A 137 4.06 4.59 -9.31
N THR A 138 4.61 5.63 -8.66
CA THR A 138 3.95 6.39 -7.58
C THR A 138 3.08 7.55 -8.10
N ASP A 139 2.61 7.48 -9.35
CA ASP A 139 1.95 8.56 -10.11
C ASP A 139 0.99 9.44 -9.29
#